data_AF-A0A5C3L4M8-F1
#
_entry.id   AF-A0A5C3L4M8-F1
#
_cell.length_a   1.000
_cell.length_b   1.000
_cell.length_c   1.000
_cell.angle_alpha   90.00
_cell.angle_beta   90.00
_cell.angle_gamma   90.00
#
_symmetry.space_group_name_H-M   'P 1'
#
loop_
_entity.id
_entity.type
_entity.pdbx_description
1 polymer ?
#
loop_
_entity_poly.entity_id
_entity_poly.type
_entity_poly.pdbx_seq_one_letter_code
_entity_poly.pdbx_strand_id
1 'polypeptide(L)'
;MYNGTTVLVVQEPEQHSPTNGYFDMDLCGLLETMNLGEKQVAGAYAVGRPEKADHEDLMMEDLLYQESDEGSECSESSLSTGQEETPAYYGCAYLQAIRSQIEEFQTTSGEYVETIFTHREMFYAHPSAHRDCARGFSDIAYILEKRAWRADRESDMEAVSTFRHEAWMVANSL
;
A
#
# COMPACT_ATOMS: atom_id res chain seq x y z
N MET A 1 17.43 -52.08 -59.72
CA MET A 1 17.07 -50.66 -59.74
C MET A 1 17.31 -50.12 -58.35
N TYR A 2 18.40 -49.36 -58.17
CA TYR A 2 18.81 -48.78 -56.89
C TYR A 2 18.18 -47.40 -56.76
N ASN A 3 17.44 -47.14 -55.68
CA ASN A 3 17.07 -45.78 -55.29
C ASN A 3 17.73 -45.50 -53.93
N GLY A 4 18.80 -44.72 -53.97
CA GLY A 4 19.51 -44.22 -52.81
C GLY A 4 18.77 -43.03 -52.21
N THR A 5 18.53 -43.08 -50.90
CA THR A 5 17.97 -41.98 -50.13
C THR A 5 19.12 -41.23 -49.48
N THR A 6 19.41 -40.03 -49.98
CA THR A 6 20.39 -39.12 -49.39
C THR A 6 19.74 -38.36 -48.25
N VAL A 7 20.25 -38.54 -47.02
CA VAL A 7 19.85 -37.75 -45.84
C VAL A 7 20.77 -36.53 -45.77
N LEU A 8 20.20 -35.33 -45.93
CA LEU A 8 20.91 -34.08 -45.70
C LEU A 8 20.83 -33.72 -44.21
N VAL A 9 21.97 -33.78 -43.53
CA VAL A 9 22.12 -33.26 -42.16
C VAL A 9 22.27 -31.75 -42.27
N VAL A 10 21.24 -31.02 -41.84
CA VAL A 10 21.31 -29.55 -41.69
C VAL A 10 22.02 -29.28 -40.37
N GLN A 11 23.20 -28.66 -40.45
CA GLN A 11 24.00 -28.27 -39.30
C GLN A 11 23.51 -26.91 -38.80
N GLU A 12 22.97 -26.85 -37.58
CA GLU A 12 22.59 -25.59 -36.93
C GLU A 12 23.82 -24.75 -36.57
N PRO A 13 23.78 -23.42 -36.75
CA PRO A 13 24.82 -22.52 -36.25
C PRO A 13 24.66 -22.30 -34.73
N GLU A 14 25.76 -22.45 -34.00
CA GLU A 14 25.84 -22.24 -32.55
C GLU A 14 25.40 -20.82 -32.15
N GLN A 15 24.40 -20.76 -31.27
CA GLN A 15 23.98 -19.53 -30.62
C GLN A 15 25.01 -19.13 -29.56
N HIS A 16 25.71 -18.02 -29.82
CA HIS A 16 26.53 -17.35 -28.81
C HIS A 16 25.63 -16.82 -27.68
N SER A 17 25.86 -17.33 -26.48
CA SER A 17 25.25 -16.84 -25.24
C SER A 17 25.60 -15.37 -25.03
N PRO A 18 24.63 -14.50 -24.66
CA PRO A 18 24.98 -13.17 -24.18
C PRO A 18 25.69 -13.32 -22.83
N THR A 19 26.92 -12.81 -22.77
CA THR A 19 27.66 -12.62 -21.53
C THR A 19 26.81 -11.81 -20.57
N ASN A 20 26.44 -12.45 -19.46
CA ASN A 20 25.80 -11.83 -18.31
C ASN A 20 26.74 -10.73 -17.79
N GLY A 21 26.54 -9.51 -18.29
CA GLY A 21 27.22 -8.31 -17.83
C GLY A 21 26.74 -8.02 -16.43
N TYR A 22 27.47 -8.57 -15.46
CA TYR A 22 27.33 -8.27 -14.04
C TYR A 22 27.69 -6.79 -13.86
N PHE A 23 26.69 -5.91 -13.94
CA PHE A 23 26.83 -4.51 -13.57
C PHE A 23 26.95 -4.45 -12.05
N ASP A 24 28.16 -4.66 -11.55
CA ASP A 24 28.52 -4.38 -10.16
C ASP A 24 28.61 -2.85 -10.03
N MET A 25 27.46 -2.20 -9.85
CA MET A 25 27.42 -0.79 -9.47
C MET A 25 27.85 -0.71 -8.01
N ASP A 26 29.09 -0.26 -7.80
CA ASP A 26 29.64 0.00 -6.48
C ASP A 26 28.84 1.09 -5.76
N LEU A 27 27.86 0.65 -4.97
CA LEU A 27 26.99 1.47 -4.13
C LEU A 27 27.77 2.36 -3.15
N CYS A 28 28.94 1.89 -2.70
CA CYS A 28 29.79 2.65 -1.78
C CYS A 28 30.38 3.88 -2.47
N GLY A 29 30.84 3.72 -3.72
CA GLY A 29 31.33 4.84 -4.53
C GLY A 29 30.25 5.89 -4.84
N LEU A 30 28.99 5.48 -5.00
CA LEU A 30 27.90 6.41 -5.23
C LEU A 30 27.60 7.29 -4.00
N LEU A 31 27.62 6.71 -2.80
CA LEU A 31 27.37 7.42 -1.54
C LEU A 31 28.48 8.43 -1.22
N GLU A 32 29.73 8.14 -1.58
CA GLU A 32 30.86 9.08 -1.40
C GLU A 32 30.73 10.33 -2.28
N THR A 33 30.04 10.24 -3.43
CA THR A 33 29.83 11.39 -4.32
C THR A 33 28.72 12.33 -3.85
N MET A 34 27.82 11.89 -2.97
CA MET A 34 26.76 12.73 -2.40
C MET A 34 27.24 13.46 -1.14
N ASN A 35 28.28 14.27 -1.31
CA ASN A 35 28.74 15.20 -0.27
C ASN A 35 27.77 16.39 -0.22
N LEU A 36 26.70 16.25 0.57
CA LEU A 36 25.73 17.32 0.83
C LEU A 36 26.38 18.39 1.71
N GLY A 37 27.07 19.34 1.08
CA GLY A 37 27.57 20.53 1.74
C GLY A 37 26.44 21.33 2.37
N GLU A 38 26.44 21.44 3.69
CA GLU A 38 25.52 22.25 4.49
C GLU A 38 25.59 23.72 4.06
N LYS A 39 24.59 24.16 3.28
CA LYS A 39 24.38 25.58 3.01
C LYS A 39 23.27 26.09 3.93
N GLN A 40 23.67 26.67 5.05
CA GLN A 40 22.78 27.45 5.90
C GLN A 40 22.17 28.59 5.08
N VAL A 41 20.84 28.59 4.95
CA VAL A 41 20.08 29.74 4.49
C VAL A 41 19.26 30.25 5.66
N ALA A 42 19.80 31.28 6.30
CA ALA A 42 19.03 32.19 7.15
C ALA A 42 18.00 32.91 6.25
N GLY A 43 16.71 32.66 6.49
CA GLY A 43 15.62 33.23 5.71
C GLY A 43 14.41 33.48 6.58
N ALA A 44 14.37 34.67 7.17
CA ALA A 44 13.24 35.19 7.92
C ALA A 44 11.99 35.33 7.02
N TYR A 45 10.86 34.80 7.47
CA TYR A 45 9.56 35.34 7.10
C TYR A 45 8.69 35.42 8.35
N ALA A 46 8.38 36.66 8.71
CA ALA A 46 7.37 37.01 9.67
C ALA A 46 5.99 36.82 9.02
N VAL A 47 5.07 36.14 9.71
CA VAL A 47 3.64 36.18 9.39
C VAL A 47 2.90 36.51 10.68
N GLY A 48 2.21 37.65 10.66
CA GLY A 48 1.36 38.13 11.74
C GLY A 48 -0.03 37.47 11.73
N ARG A 49 -0.51 37.20 12.96
CA ARG A 49 -1.88 37.22 13.53
C ARG A 49 -3.07 37.51 12.59
N PRO A 50 -4.26 36.93 12.84
CA PRO A 50 -5.07 37.38 13.98
C PRO A 50 -5.87 36.31 14.76
N GLU A 51 -6.24 36.71 15.98
CA GLU A 51 -7.24 36.11 16.88
C GLU A 51 -8.67 36.13 16.34
N LYS A 52 -9.48 35.20 16.85
CA LYS A 52 -10.89 35.28 17.33
C LYS A 52 -11.54 33.91 17.16
N ALA A 53 -12.53 33.46 17.92
CA ALA A 53 -13.14 33.79 19.20
C ALA A 53 -14.22 32.72 19.39
N ASP A 54 -14.53 32.46 20.65
CA ASP A 54 -15.53 31.54 21.21
C ASP A 54 -16.90 31.53 20.50
N HIS A 55 -17.56 30.37 20.48
CA HIS A 55 -19.01 30.30 20.58
C HIS A 55 -19.47 29.00 21.26
N GLU A 56 -20.08 29.19 22.42
CA GLU A 56 -20.71 28.24 23.32
C GLU A 56 -22.14 27.85 22.84
N ASP A 57 -22.66 26.75 23.37
CA ASP A 57 -24.08 26.42 23.64
C ASP A 57 -25.10 26.24 22.50
N LEU A 58 -25.78 25.07 22.48
CA LEU A 58 -27.20 24.94 22.89
C LEU A 58 -27.63 23.46 23.03
N MET A 59 -28.32 23.20 24.15
CA MET A 59 -28.83 21.94 24.69
C MET A 59 -30.14 21.48 24.02
N MET A 60 -30.44 20.17 24.01
CA MET A 60 -31.76 19.64 24.41
C MET A 60 -31.68 18.13 24.71
N GLU A 61 -31.94 17.80 25.98
CA GLU A 61 -32.21 16.45 26.50
C GLU A 61 -33.57 15.92 26.00
N ASP A 62 -33.69 14.61 25.76
CA ASP A 62 -34.98 13.92 25.95
C ASP A 62 -34.78 12.47 26.43
N LEU A 63 -34.85 12.35 27.76
CA LEU A 63 -35.63 11.40 28.57
C LEU A 63 -35.86 9.95 28.07
N LEU A 64 -35.11 9.04 28.70
CA LEU A 64 -35.54 7.89 29.50
C LEU A 64 -36.92 7.26 29.20
N TYR A 65 -36.95 5.95 28.87
CA TYR A 65 -37.93 5.01 29.44
C TYR A 65 -37.47 3.53 29.34
N GLN A 66 -37.32 2.92 30.53
CA GLN A 66 -37.41 1.49 30.95
C GLN A 66 -36.58 0.42 30.21
N GLU A 67 -35.60 -0.22 30.85
CA GLU A 67 -35.66 -1.18 31.98
C GLU A 67 -36.27 -2.54 31.60
N SER A 68 -35.40 -3.52 31.35
CA SER A 68 -35.67 -4.93 31.64
C SER A 68 -34.36 -5.62 32.01
N ASP A 69 -34.41 -6.19 33.20
CA ASP A 69 -33.35 -6.76 34.02
C ASP A 69 -33.37 -8.27 33.81
N GLU A 70 -32.38 -8.82 33.09
CA GLU A 70 -32.15 -10.27 33.03
C GLU A 70 -30.64 -10.53 33.03
N GLY A 71 -30.16 -11.01 34.18
CA GLY A 71 -28.76 -11.18 34.48
C GLY A 71 -28.01 -12.11 33.54
N SER A 72 -26.80 -11.71 33.19
CA SER A 72 -25.78 -12.61 32.66
C SER A 72 -24.41 -12.13 33.14
N GLU A 73 -23.85 -12.87 34.07
CA GLU A 73 -22.52 -12.66 34.62
C GLU A 73 -21.45 -13.14 33.61
N CYS A 74 -20.26 -12.54 33.74
CA CYS A 74 -18.97 -12.90 33.11
C CYS A 74 -18.66 -12.26 31.75
N SER A 75 -18.08 -11.05 31.79
CA SER A 75 -16.67 -10.84 31.40
C SER A 75 -16.25 -9.40 31.71
N GLU A 76 -15.21 -9.29 32.51
CA GLU A 76 -14.47 -8.08 32.87
C GLU A 76 -13.76 -7.51 31.62
N SER A 77 -14.47 -6.65 30.90
CA SER A 77 -13.89 -5.82 29.84
C SER A 77 -13.45 -4.49 30.46
N SER A 78 -12.14 -4.30 30.55
CA SER A 78 -11.53 -3.03 30.95
C SER A 78 -12.05 -1.87 30.10
N LEU A 79 -12.70 -0.93 30.78
CA LEU A 79 -13.04 0.39 30.26
C LEU A 79 -11.77 1.13 29.82
N SER A 80 -11.78 1.64 28.58
CA SER A 80 -11.13 2.90 28.22
C SER A 80 -11.77 3.49 26.97
N THR A 81 -12.51 4.58 27.22
CA THR A 81 -12.68 5.75 26.34
C THR A 81 -13.46 5.55 25.04
N GLY A 82 -14.57 6.29 24.90
CA GLY A 82 -15.31 6.43 23.65
C GLY A 82 -14.44 7.02 22.54
N GLN A 83 -13.66 6.16 21.89
CA GLN A 83 -13.20 6.38 20.53
C GLN A 83 -14.43 6.22 19.63
N GLU A 84 -14.68 7.19 18.76
CA GLU A 84 -15.44 6.94 17.54
C GLU A 84 -14.94 5.62 16.95
N GLU A 85 -15.84 4.65 16.78
CA GLU A 85 -15.51 3.33 16.22
C GLU A 85 -15.09 3.52 14.76
N THR A 86 -13.83 3.90 14.54
CA THR A 86 -13.25 3.90 13.21
C THR A 86 -13.25 2.44 12.75
N PRO A 87 -13.76 2.14 11.53
CA PRO A 87 -13.84 0.77 11.06
C PRO A 87 -12.46 0.12 11.13
N ALA A 88 -12.36 -1.02 11.82
CA ALA A 88 -11.10 -1.75 11.91
C ALA A 88 -10.67 -2.20 10.50
N TYR A 89 -9.66 -1.55 9.94
CA TYR A 89 -9.12 -1.85 8.62
C TYR A 89 -8.01 -2.91 8.71
N TYR A 90 -8.05 -3.92 7.83
CA TYR A 90 -7.00 -4.93 7.75
C TYR A 90 -5.75 -4.42 7.02
N GLY A 91 -4.59 -4.97 7.41
CA GLY A 91 -3.29 -4.65 6.84
C GLY A 91 -2.41 -3.85 7.80
N CYS A 92 -1.16 -3.61 7.39
CA CYS A 92 -0.25 -2.74 8.13
C CYS A 92 -0.74 -1.29 8.10
N ALA A 93 -0.23 -0.46 9.02
CA ALA A 93 -0.63 0.95 9.13
C ALA A 93 -0.52 1.72 7.80
N TYR A 94 0.46 1.37 6.97
CA TYR A 94 0.60 1.94 5.63
C TYR A 94 -0.59 1.59 4.71
N LEU A 95 -0.99 0.31 4.62
CA LEU A 95 -2.15 -0.08 3.82
C LEU A 95 -3.47 0.49 4.37
N GLN A 96 -3.58 0.62 5.69
CA GLN A 96 -4.74 1.27 6.32
C GLN A 96 -4.83 2.74 5.92
N ALA A 97 -3.70 3.45 5.86
CA ALA A 97 -3.64 4.83 5.37
C ALA A 97 -4.06 4.92 3.90
N ILE A 98 -3.51 4.08 3.02
CA ILE A 98 -3.91 4.02 1.59
C ILE A 98 -5.42 3.76 1.45
N ARG A 99 -5.96 2.83 2.24
CA ARG A 99 -7.39 2.53 2.23
C ARG A 99 -8.24 3.73 2.65
N SER A 100 -7.79 4.52 3.63
CA SER A 100 -8.54 5.71 4.07
C SER A 100 -8.68 6.78 2.99
N GLN A 101 -7.71 6.86 2.08
CA GLN A 101 -7.67 7.79 0.96
C GLN A 101 -8.04 7.14 -0.39
N ILE A 102 -8.58 5.92 -0.41
CA ILE A 102 -8.78 5.14 -1.63
C ILE A 102 -9.75 5.78 -2.63
N GLU A 103 -10.64 6.65 -2.15
CA GLU A 103 -11.53 7.43 -3.01
C GLU A 103 -10.78 8.52 -3.79
N GLU A 104 -9.71 9.07 -3.26
CA GLU A 104 -8.91 10.10 -3.93
C GLU A 104 -7.70 9.52 -4.67
N PHE A 105 -7.43 8.24 -4.46
CA PHE A 105 -6.28 7.51 -4.98
C PHE A 105 -6.27 7.44 -6.51
N GLN A 106 -5.21 7.97 -7.13
CA GLN A 106 -5.06 8.00 -8.58
C GLN A 106 -4.35 6.73 -9.05
N THR A 107 -4.83 6.11 -10.13
CA THR A 107 -4.17 4.91 -10.67
C THR A 107 -3.39 5.20 -11.95
N THR A 108 -3.72 6.29 -12.66
CA THR A 108 -3.05 6.68 -13.90
C THR A 108 -1.59 7.15 -13.71
N SER A 109 -1.25 7.70 -12.54
CA SER A 109 0.09 8.20 -12.21
C SER A 109 1.05 7.12 -11.68
N GLY A 110 0.59 5.88 -11.51
CA GLY A 110 1.39 4.79 -10.95
C GLY A 110 1.51 4.80 -9.42
N GLU A 111 0.70 5.60 -8.69
CA GLU A 111 0.69 5.60 -7.21
C GLU A 111 0.43 4.20 -6.63
N TYR A 112 -0.35 3.37 -7.32
CA TYR A 112 -0.56 1.97 -6.92
C TYR A 112 0.71 1.13 -6.99
N VAL A 113 1.62 1.41 -7.93
CA VAL A 113 2.92 0.72 -8.05
C VAL A 113 3.86 1.16 -6.93
N GLU A 114 3.92 2.46 -6.65
CA GLU A 114 4.69 2.99 -5.52
C GLU A 114 4.19 2.41 -4.19
N THR A 115 2.87 2.28 -4.05
CA THR A 115 2.26 1.63 -2.88
C THR A 115 2.75 0.19 -2.70
N ILE A 116 2.82 -0.56 -3.79
CA ILE A 116 3.27 -1.95 -3.76
C ILE A 116 4.75 -2.05 -3.40
N PHE A 117 5.60 -1.22 -4.01
CA PHE A 117 7.03 -1.22 -3.70
C PHE A 117 7.31 -0.79 -2.26
N THR A 118 6.66 0.29 -1.79
CA THR A 118 6.78 0.75 -0.41
C THR A 118 6.33 -0.32 0.57
N HIS A 119 5.20 -0.98 0.33
CA HIS A 119 4.77 -2.11 1.15
C HIS A 119 5.80 -3.24 1.15
N ARG A 120 6.34 -3.62 -0.01
CA ARG A 120 7.34 -4.69 -0.11
C ARG A 120 8.60 -4.37 0.68
N GLU A 121 9.10 -3.14 0.62
CA GLU A 121 10.25 -2.69 1.42
C GLU A 121 9.99 -2.85 2.92
N MET A 122 8.83 -2.40 3.39
CA MET A 122 8.41 -2.55 4.79
C MET A 122 8.25 -4.03 5.18
N PHE A 123 7.69 -4.84 4.27
CA PHE A 123 7.49 -6.27 4.47
C PHE A 123 8.84 -6.98 4.64
N TYR A 124 9.83 -6.71 3.79
CA TYR A 124 11.16 -7.30 3.90
C TYR A 124 11.88 -6.89 5.19
N ALA A 125 11.67 -5.66 5.66
CA ALA A 125 12.26 -5.19 6.91
C ALA A 125 11.63 -5.87 8.14
N HIS A 126 10.31 -6.12 8.13
CA HIS A 126 9.62 -6.72 9.27
C HIS A 126 8.37 -7.55 8.89
N PRO A 127 8.55 -8.81 8.42
CA PRO A 127 7.45 -9.63 7.91
C PRO A 127 6.33 -9.92 8.94
N SER A 128 6.69 -10.07 10.21
CA SER A 128 5.72 -10.39 11.27
C SER A 128 4.66 -9.33 11.50
N ALA A 129 4.91 -8.06 11.16
CA ALA A 129 3.90 -6.99 11.27
C ALA A 129 2.89 -6.97 10.11
N HIS A 130 3.03 -7.87 9.13
CA HIS A 130 2.27 -7.81 7.89
C HIS A 130 1.28 -8.98 7.74
N ARG A 131 0.90 -9.61 8.87
CA ARG A 131 0.02 -10.80 8.89
C ARG A 131 -1.36 -10.59 8.26
N ASP A 132 -1.89 -9.38 8.39
CA ASP A 132 -3.20 -9.02 7.84
C ASP A 132 -3.10 -8.31 6.47
N CYS A 133 -1.90 -8.12 5.92
CA CYS A 133 -1.71 -7.38 4.66
C CYS A 133 -2.32 -8.10 3.45
N ALA A 134 -2.35 -9.43 3.45
CA ALA A 134 -3.02 -10.18 2.38
C ALA A 134 -4.52 -9.81 2.28
N ARG A 135 -5.19 -9.65 3.43
CA ARG A 135 -6.59 -9.22 3.49
C ARG A 135 -6.72 -7.73 3.16
N GLY A 136 -5.83 -6.89 3.69
CA GLY A 136 -5.80 -5.45 3.38
C GLY A 136 -5.71 -5.18 1.87
N PHE A 137 -4.81 -5.87 1.16
CA PHE A 137 -4.70 -5.77 -0.30
C PHE A 137 -5.94 -6.27 -1.03
N SER A 138 -6.52 -7.38 -0.57
CA SER A 138 -7.76 -7.92 -1.16
C SER A 138 -8.92 -6.93 -1.03
N ASP A 139 -9.02 -6.26 0.12
CA ASP A 139 -10.04 -5.23 0.36
C ASP A 139 -9.82 -4.01 -0.55
N ILE A 140 -8.57 -3.53 -0.69
CA ILE A 140 -8.22 -2.43 -1.60
C ILE A 140 -8.59 -2.78 -3.04
N ALA A 141 -8.21 -3.98 -3.50
CA ALA A 141 -8.53 -4.44 -4.85
C ALA A 141 -10.06 -4.50 -5.07
N TYR A 142 -10.82 -4.98 -4.09
CA TYR A 142 -12.27 -5.02 -4.19
C TYR A 142 -12.91 -3.62 -4.28
N ILE A 143 -12.38 -2.64 -3.53
CA ILE A 143 -12.87 -1.26 -3.58
C ILE A 143 -12.59 -0.66 -4.96
N LEU A 144 -11.36 -0.82 -5.48
CA LEU A 144 -10.98 -0.33 -6.81
C LEU A 144 -11.80 -0.98 -7.92
N GLU A 145 -12.08 -2.28 -7.84
CA GLU A 145 -12.90 -3.01 -8.83
C GLU A 145 -14.34 -2.47 -8.91
N LYS A 146 -14.88 -1.96 -7.79
CA LYS A 146 -16.24 -1.41 -7.72
C LYS A 146 -16.32 0.08 -8.02
N ARG A 147 -15.17 0.73 -8.20
CA ARG A 147 -15.09 2.17 -8.31
C ARG A 147 -15.64 2.64 -9.65
N ALA A 148 -16.38 3.75 -9.64
CA ALA A 148 -16.90 4.33 -10.87
C ALA A 148 -15.76 4.88 -11.73
N TRP A 149 -15.87 4.66 -13.04
CA TRP A 149 -14.89 5.13 -14.03
C TRP A 149 -14.69 6.64 -13.97
N ARG A 150 -13.44 7.08 -14.07
CA ARG A 150 -12.98 8.46 -14.14
C ARG A 150 -11.62 8.49 -14.85
N ALA A 151 -11.25 9.60 -15.49
CA ALA A 151 -10.06 9.66 -16.35
C ALA A 151 -8.70 9.47 -15.62
N ASP A 152 -8.61 9.89 -14.36
CA ASP A 152 -7.53 9.67 -13.39
C ASP A 152 -7.53 8.25 -12.78
N ARG A 153 -8.48 7.41 -13.19
CA ARG A 153 -8.72 6.04 -12.70
C ARG A 153 -8.70 4.99 -13.82
N GLU A 154 -8.13 5.34 -14.97
CA GLU A 154 -8.11 4.45 -16.16
C GLU A 154 -7.38 3.13 -15.87
N SER A 155 -6.38 3.17 -14.97
CA SER A 155 -5.59 2.00 -14.57
C SER A 155 -6.17 1.22 -13.39
N ASP A 156 -7.43 1.45 -12.99
CA ASP A 156 -8.02 0.74 -11.83
C ASP A 156 -7.98 -0.78 -12.01
N MET A 157 -8.31 -1.29 -13.21
CA MET A 157 -8.29 -2.73 -13.47
C MET A 157 -6.89 -3.34 -13.39
N GLU A 158 -5.86 -2.60 -13.81
CA GLU A 158 -4.46 -3.01 -13.68
C GLU A 158 -4.03 -3.00 -12.20
N ALA A 159 -4.39 -1.95 -11.46
CA ALA A 159 -4.15 -1.85 -10.02
C ALA A 159 -4.82 -3.00 -9.26
N VAL A 160 -6.08 -3.33 -9.58
CA VAL A 160 -6.83 -4.47 -9.00
C VAL A 160 -6.07 -5.77 -9.19
N SER A 161 -5.61 -6.06 -10.41
CA SER A 161 -4.84 -7.27 -10.70
C SER A 161 -3.56 -7.31 -9.88
N THR A 162 -2.86 -6.18 -9.79
CA THR A 162 -1.57 -6.09 -9.09
C THR A 162 -1.75 -6.24 -7.57
N PHE A 163 -2.75 -5.58 -6.97
CA PHE A 163 -3.05 -5.74 -5.54
C PHE A 163 -3.52 -7.16 -5.20
N ARG A 164 -4.29 -7.83 -6.07
CA ARG A 164 -4.64 -9.26 -5.89
C ARG A 164 -3.41 -10.15 -5.94
N HIS A 165 -2.47 -9.86 -6.84
CA HIS A 165 -1.20 -10.58 -6.90
C HIS A 165 -0.37 -10.38 -5.63
N GLU A 166 -0.27 -9.15 -5.12
CA GLU A 166 0.43 -8.89 -3.85
C GLU A 166 -0.24 -9.59 -2.66
N ALA A 167 -1.57 -9.60 -2.61
CA ALA A 167 -2.30 -10.33 -1.56
C ALA A 167 -1.89 -11.81 -1.54
N TRP A 168 -1.81 -12.43 -2.71
CA TRP A 168 -1.38 -13.83 -2.85
C TRP A 168 0.09 -14.02 -2.46
N MET A 169 0.99 -13.14 -2.88
CA MET A 169 2.40 -13.19 -2.52
C MET A 169 2.61 -13.11 -1.01
N VAL A 170 1.95 -12.18 -0.34
CA VAL A 170 2.02 -12.02 1.12
C VAL A 170 1.46 -13.24 1.83
N ALA A 171 0.30 -13.75 1.40
CA ALA A 171 -0.32 -14.93 2.00
C ALA A 171 0.56 -16.19 1.94
N ASN A 172 1.38 -16.32 0.89
CA ASN A 172 2.29 -17.47 0.74
C ASN A 172 3.67 -17.25 1.39
N SER A 173 3.94 -16.06 1.90
CA SER A 173 5.23 -15.69 2.49
C SER A 173 5.22 -15.70 4.03
N LEU A 174 4.06 -15.91 4.66
CA LEU A 174 3.82 -15.86 6.11
C LEU A 174 3.45 -17.23 6.69
#